data_AF-A0A8H7RK85-F1
#
_entry.id   AF-A0A8H7RK85-F1
#
_cell.length_a   1.000
_cell.length_b   1.000
_cell.length_c   1.000
_cell.angle_alpha   90.00
_cell.angle_beta   90.00
_cell.angle_gamma   90.00
#
_symmetry.space_group_name_H-M   'P 1'
#
loop_
_entity.id
_entity.type
_entity.pdbx_description
1 polymer ?
#
loop_
_entity_poly.entity_id
_entity_poly.type
_entity_poly.pdbx_seq_one_letter_code
_entity_poly.pdbx_strand_id
1 'polypeptide(L)'
;MDEFIRWCDDKGYPLATRYQVDGDKLHFFWRNLTTVEEEVEAYVIGFSSIEQYVSAVVLLFHDQCCLNLNVPTNHPRIPDVKTLLKNKRKKETRRRKENYADRVTGSILDGYSTTDELTKVVDYFLTKDRPEHYRNAVMFLASHFGLMRGGNVREIELADVHYIPLQGEGPNPEVECPCLILLMDHGKTNQFGKQENASAIRCGHVEICLWMTLGVYFFHRWHISGEQFPDMTRPEEWYTIKLFKSGATNDLKTAVSHDAHYKAFKKAFDDCHIKSTSITHAGRKSGTKMADLGDAGASDIQRAGRWTNDSIEGSYLTNLPRRMLRVMASFDPNGKTFYLPRASVSPPSSLQRKVFPWVKEWQTKIDQGQGDQSVHLKNDFTSGDHFGILANFLPFCHILENQKGA
;
A
#
# COMPACT_ATOMS: atom_id res chain seq x y z
N MET A 1 -19.43 15.10 -7.08
CA MET A 1 -20.90 15.10 -7.29
C MET A 1 -21.47 16.50 -7.34
N ASP A 2 -20.97 17.40 -6.50
CA ASP A 2 -21.40 18.81 -6.42
C ASP A 2 -21.40 19.53 -7.77
N GLU A 3 -20.44 19.24 -8.65
CA GLU A 3 -20.40 19.82 -10.01
C GLU A 3 -21.60 19.39 -10.88
N PHE A 4 -22.02 18.13 -10.79
CA PHE A 4 -23.20 17.64 -11.53
C PHE A 4 -24.49 18.26 -10.97
N ILE A 5 -24.58 18.39 -9.64
CA ILE A 5 -25.73 19.01 -8.96
C ILE A 5 -25.86 20.49 -9.38
N ARG A 6 -24.77 21.26 -9.27
CA ARG A 6 -24.74 22.67 -9.71
C ARG A 6 -25.12 22.82 -11.17
N TRP A 7 -24.58 21.94 -12.02
CA TRP A 7 -24.93 21.95 -13.44
C TRP A 7 -26.42 21.66 -13.69
N CYS A 8 -27.02 20.74 -12.94
CA CYS A 8 -28.46 20.47 -13.02
C CYS A 8 -29.30 21.68 -12.58
N ASP A 9 -28.86 22.44 -11.58
CA ASP A 9 -29.49 23.69 -11.16
C ASP A 9 -29.40 24.75 -12.27
N ASP A 10 -28.21 24.94 -12.85
CA ASP A 10 -27.97 25.92 -13.93
C ASP A 10 -28.78 25.62 -15.20
N LYS A 11 -29.02 24.33 -15.50
CA LYS A 11 -29.84 23.92 -16.66
C LYS A 11 -31.34 24.08 -16.45
N GLY A 12 -31.80 24.33 -15.22
CA GLY A 12 -33.21 24.61 -14.94
C GLY A 12 -34.14 23.41 -15.15
N TYR A 13 -33.66 22.18 -14.92
CA TYR A 13 -34.52 20.99 -15.03
C TYR A 13 -35.73 21.04 -14.06
N PRO A 14 -36.87 20.41 -14.42
CA PRO A 14 -38.05 20.37 -13.56
C PRO A 14 -37.72 19.88 -12.15
N LEU A 15 -38.29 20.52 -11.13
CA LEU A 15 -37.94 20.27 -9.73
C LEU A 15 -38.03 18.78 -9.35
N ALA A 16 -39.06 18.09 -9.85
CA ALA A 16 -39.32 16.68 -9.58
C ALA A 16 -38.25 15.73 -10.17
N THR A 17 -37.60 16.11 -11.27
CA THR A 17 -36.62 15.24 -11.96
C THR A 17 -35.24 15.84 -11.99
N ARG A 18 -35.01 17.00 -11.36
CA ARG A 18 -33.79 17.81 -11.51
C ARG A 18 -32.52 16.99 -11.30
N TYR A 19 -32.48 16.26 -10.21
CA TYR A 19 -31.33 15.45 -9.82
C TYR A 19 -31.39 13.99 -10.29
N GLN A 20 -32.51 13.55 -10.88
CA GLN A 20 -32.60 12.21 -11.47
C GLN A 20 -31.55 12.07 -12.57
N VAL A 21 -30.77 11.00 -12.50
CA VAL A 21 -29.73 10.70 -13.47
C VAL A 21 -30.29 9.87 -14.60
N ASP A 22 -30.03 10.26 -15.83
CA ASP A 22 -30.30 9.44 -17.01
C ASP A 22 -29.11 9.53 -17.99
N GLY A 23 -29.17 8.73 -19.05
CA GLY A 23 -28.11 8.68 -20.05
C GLY A 23 -27.92 9.99 -20.80
N ASP A 24 -28.99 10.72 -21.06
CA ASP A 24 -28.97 11.96 -21.85
C ASP A 24 -28.38 13.11 -21.05
N LYS A 25 -28.75 13.24 -19.78
CA LYS A 25 -28.15 14.18 -18.83
C LYS A 25 -26.67 13.90 -18.64
N LEU A 26 -26.29 12.63 -18.47
CA LEU A 26 -24.87 12.27 -18.36
C LEU A 26 -24.12 12.63 -19.64
N HIS A 27 -24.65 12.28 -20.81
CA HIS A 27 -24.06 12.62 -22.10
C HIS A 27 -23.95 14.13 -22.30
N PHE A 28 -25.00 14.89 -21.98
CA PHE A 28 -25.04 16.34 -22.18
C PHE A 28 -24.14 17.10 -21.19
N PHE A 29 -24.07 16.66 -19.93
CA PHE A 29 -23.12 17.16 -18.94
C PHE A 29 -21.69 17.04 -19.46
N TRP A 30 -21.31 15.84 -19.92
CA TRP A 30 -19.97 15.60 -20.44
C TRP A 30 -19.69 16.31 -21.74
N ARG A 31 -20.64 16.33 -22.67
CA ARG A 31 -20.47 17.05 -23.93
C ARG A 31 -20.12 18.51 -23.65
N ASN A 32 -20.89 19.18 -22.80
CA ASN A 32 -20.67 20.58 -22.45
C ASN A 32 -19.30 20.81 -21.77
N LEU A 33 -18.93 20.00 -20.79
CA LEU A 33 -17.60 20.07 -20.16
C LEU A 33 -16.47 19.90 -21.18
N THR A 34 -16.64 19.00 -22.14
CA THR A 34 -15.61 18.71 -23.14
C THR A 34 -15.57 19.68 -24.32
N THR A 35 -16.64 20.42 -24.58
CA THR A 35 -16.70 21.50 -25.57
C THR A 35 -16.10 22.79 -25.01
N VAL A 36 -16.34 23.08 -23.72
CA VAL A 36 -15.70 24.21 -23.03
C VAL A 36 -14.16 24.06 -22.99
N GLU A 37 -13.63 22.84 -22.95
CA GLU A 37 -12.19 22.57 -23.11
C GLU A 37 -11.63 23.04 -24.48
N GLU A 38 -12.41 22.95 -25.56
CA GLU A 38 -11.96 23.31 -26.91
C GLU A 38 -11.95 24.82 -27.15
N GLU A 39 -12.74 25.59 -26.39
CA GLU A 39 -12.87 27.05 -26.55
C GLU A 39 -11.91 27.87 -25.68
N VAL A 40 -11.47 27.35 -24.52
CA VAL A 40 -10.82 28.18 -23.48
C VAL A 40 -9.32 27.86 -23.25
N GLU A 41 -8.72 26.93 -24.00
CA GLU A 41 -7.35 26.40 -23.70
C GLU A 41 -7.17 26.02 -22.20
N ALA A 42 -8.28 25.70 -21.53
CA ALA A 42 -8.33 25.46 -20.10
C ALA A 42 -8.02 24.00 -19.78
N TYR A 43 -7.64 23.78 -18.52
CA TYR A 43 -7.35 22.50 -17.86
C TYR A 43 -8.03 21.28 -18.52
N VAL A 44 -7.24 20.44 -19.21
CA VAL A 44 -7.75 19.24 -19.89
C VAL A 44 -8.04 18.15 -18.87
N ILE A 45 -9.31 17.77 -18.71
CA ILE A 45 -9.71 16.69 -17.82
C ILE A 45 -9.23 15.36 -18.43
N GLY A 46 -8.40 14.63 -17.68
CA GLY A 46 -7.89 13.34 -18.12
C GLY A 46 -9.00 12.29 -18.29
N PHE A 47 -8.83 11.39 -19.26
CA PHE A 47 -9.77 10.28 -19.50
C PHE A 47 -10.12 9.48 -18.23
N SER A 48 -9.13 9.22 -17.37
CA SER A 48 -9.35 8.51 -16.10
C SER A 48 -10.26 9.27 -15.15
N SER A 49 -10.22 10.60 -15.15
CA SER A 49 -11.13 11.42 -14.34
C SER A 49 -12.55 11.29 -14.87
N ILE A 50 -12.74 11.42 -16.19
CA ILE A 50 -14.06 11.26 -16.83
C ILE A 50 -14.67 9.89 -16.49
N GLU A 51 -13.90 8.80 -16.58
CA GLU A 51 -14.40 7.47 -16.21
C GLU A 51 -14.78 7.37 -14.73
N GLN A 52 -14.02 7.99 -13.82
CA GLN A 52 -14.35 8.00 -12.39
C GLN A 52 -15.66 8.75 -12.14
N TYR A 53 -15.88 9.90 -12.78
CA TYR A 53 -17.14 10.61 -12.63
C TYR A 53 -18.32 9.84 -13.23
N VAL A 54 -18.17 9.26 -14.43
CA VAL A 54 -19.22 8.40 -15.01
C VAL A 54 -19.58 7.28 -14.04
N SER A 55 -18.58 6.69 -13.38
CA SER A 55 -18.81 5.63 -12.38
C SER A 55 -19.53 6.16 -11.13
N ALA A 56 -19.17 7.35 -10.65
CA ALA A 56 -19.87 8.02 -9.55
C ALA A 56 -21.33 8.35 -9.90
N VAL A 57 -21.60 8.77 -11.14
CA VAL A 57 -22.97 9.05 -11.62
C VAL A 57 -23.79 7.77 -11.77
N VAL A 58 -23.17 6.66 -12.17
CA VAL A 58 -23.82 5.34 -12.16
C VAL A 58 -24.15 4.88 -10.73
N LEU A 59 -23.27 5.13 -9.76
CA LEU A 59 -23.57 4.85 -8.35
C LEU A 59 -24.76 5.65 -7.84
N LEU A 60 -24.81 6.96 -8.12
CA LEU A 60 -25.96 7.79 -7.78
C LEU A 60 -27.25 7.28 -8.44
N PHE A 61 -27.19 6.83 -9.69
CA PHE A 61 -28.33 6.21 -10.35
C PHE A 61 -28.82 4.94 -9.62
N HIS A 62 -27.90 4.09 -9.17
CA HIS A 62 -28.26 2.91 -8.36
C HIS A 62 -28.93 3.31 -7.05
N ASP A 63 -28.40 4.31 -6.33
CA ASP A 63 -29.02 4.83 -5.11
C ASP A 63 -30.43 5.38 -5.37
N GLN A 64 -30.62 6.10 -6.48
CA GLN A 64 -31.93 6.61 -6.88
C GLN A 64 -32.92 5.49 -7.20
N CYS A 65 -32.48 4.41 -7.84
CA CYS A 65 -33.31 3.23 -8.07
C CYS A 65 -33.73 2.57 -6.75
N CYS A 66 -32.79 2.42 -5.80
CA CYS A 66 -33.09 1.87 -4.47
C CYS A 66 -34.10 2.72 -3.70
N LEU A 67 -34.07 4.04 -3.87
CA LEU A 67 -35.01 4.98 -3.24
C LEU A 67 -36.33 5.15 -4.02
N ASN A 68 -36.56 4.38 -5.09
CA ASN A 68 -37.70 4.53 -6.01
C ASN A 68 -37.82 5.94 -6.63
N LEU A 69 -36.71 6.66 -6.71
CA LEU A 69 -36.62 7.97 -7.35
C LEU A 69 -36.24 7.86 -8.83
N ASN A 70 -35.88 6.67 -9.34
CA ASN A 70 -35.53 6.43 -10.73
C ASN A 70 -35.85 4.99 -11.14
N VAL A 71 -35.85 4.71 -12.43
CA VAL A 71 -36.19 3.39 -12.98
C VAL A 71 -34.96 2.68 -13.56
N PRO A 72 -34.81 1.36 -13.36
CA PRO A 72 -33.66 0.59 -13.86
C PRO A 72 -33.42 0.68 -15.38
N THR A 73 -34.47 0.97 -16.16
CA THR A 73 -34.39 1.13 -17.62
C THR A 73 -33.65 2.40 -18.04
N ASN A 74 -33.50 3.40 -17.16
CA ASN A 74 -32.85 4.69 -17.46
C ASN A 74 -31.33 4.67 -17.19
N HIS A 75 -30.69 3.52 -17.40
CA HIS A 75 -29.29 3.35 -17.04
C HIS A 75 -28.37 4.40 -17.71
N PRO A 76 -27.48 5.10 -16.97
CA PRO A 76 -26.74 6.25 -17.50
C PRO A 76 -25.72 5.91 -18.61
N ARG A 77 -25.23 4.67 -18.67
CA ARG A 77 -24.29 4.22 -19.74
C ARG A 77 -24.98 3.85 -21.05
N ILE A 78 -25.59 4.83 -21.70
CA ILE A 78 -26.18 4.69 -23.04
C ILE A 78 -25.09 4.63 -24.14
N PRO A 79 -25.42 4.20 -25.38
CA PRO A 79 -24.48 4.15 -26.50
C PRO A 79 -23.72 5.45 -26.76
N ASP A 80 -24.38 6.61 -26.55
CA ASP A 80 -23.76 7.92 -26.77
C ASP A 80 -22.67 8.22 -25.75
N VAL A 81 -22.90 7.92 -24.46
CA VAL A 81 -21.87 8.04 -23.42
C VAL A 81 -20.68 7.12 -23.72
N LYS A 82 -20.92 5.88 -24.18
CA LYS A 82 -19.85 4.96 -24.60
C LYS A 82 -19.05 5.52 -25.77
N THR A 83 -19.72 6.15 -26.73
CA THR A 83 -19.09 6.78 -27.91
C THR A 83 -18.27 7.99 -27.51
N LEU A 84 -18.77 8.84 -26.62
CA LEU A 84 -18.05 9.98 -26.05
C LEU A 84 -16.75 9.54 -25.35
N LEU A 85 -16.84 8.51 -24.50
CA LEU A 85 -15.67 7.92 -23.83
C LEU A 85 -14.65 7.38 -24.85
N LYS A 86 -15.12 6.65 -25.88
CA LYS A 86 -14.26 6.14 -26.96
C LYS A 86 -13.55 7.26 -27.72
N ASN A 87 -14.25 8.35 -28.03
CA ASN A 87 -13.71 9.50 -28.72
C ASN A 87 -12.68 10.25 -27.87
N LYS A 88 -12.93 10.44 -26.57
CA LYS A 88 -11.95 11.01 -25.65
C LYS A 88 -10.71 10.14 -25.52
N ARG A 89 -10.86 8.81 -25.45
CA ARG A 89 -9.72 7.88 -25.46
C ARG A 89 -8.87 8.04 -26.72
N LYS A 90 -9.49 8.12 -27.90
CA LYS A 90 -8.79 8.37 -29.17
C LYS A 90 -8.10 9.73 -29.21
N LYS A 91 -8.77 10.80 -28.75
CA LYS A 91 -8.18 12.15 -28.65
C LYS A 91 -6.95 12.14 -27.74
N GLU A 92 -7.03 11.47 -26.60
CA GLU A 92 -5.91 11.33 -25.67
C GLU A 92 -4.73 10.58 -26.29
N THR A 93 -4.98 9.47 -27.01
CA THR A 93 -3.94 8.75 -27.74
C THR A 93 -3.28 9.62 -28.81
N ARG A 94 -4.07 10.39 -29.56
CA ARG A 94 -3.54 11.33 -30.57
C ARG A 94 -2.71 12.44 -29.93
N ARG A 95 -3.20 13.06 -28.85
CA ARG A 95 -2.46 14.08 -28.08
C ARG A 95 -1.12 13.56 -27.59
N ARG A 96 -1.09 12.34 -27.04
CA ARG A 96 0.17 11.69 -26.62
C ARG A 96 1.13 11.48 -27.78
N LYS A 97 0.61 11.09 -28.95
CA LYS A 97 1.41 10.92 -30.17
C LYS A 97 1.97 12.25 -30.69
N GLU A 98 1.16 13.30 -30.70
CA GLU A 98 1.53 14.66 -31.13
C GLU A 98 2.56 15.30 -30.19
N ASN A 99 2.43 15.07 -28.88
CA ASN A 99 3.36 15.57 -27.87
C ASN A 99 4.63 14.70 -27.72
N TYR A 100 4.86 13.75 -28.62
CA TYR A 100 5.97 12.80 -28.55
C TYR A 100 6.14 12.15 -27.16
N ALA A 101 5.01 11.88 -26.49
CA ALA A 101 5.04 11.29 -25.16
C ALA A 101 5.79 9.96 -25.21
N ASP A 102 6.68 9.76 -24.24
CA ASP A 102 7.54 8.57 -24.18
C ASP A 102 6.67 7.30 -24.24
N ARG A 103 6.89 6.45 -25.24
CA ARG A 103 6.09 5.24 -25.49
C ARG A 103 6.26 4.17 -24.41
N VAL A 104 7.31 4.28 -23.61
CA VAL A 104 7.60 3.44 -22.43
C VAL A 104 6.60 3.76 -21.29
N THR A 105 6.07 4.99 -21.26
CA THR A 105 5.12 5.49 -20.27
C THR A 105 3.82 4.67 -20.25
N GLY A 106 3.57 3.98 -19.14
CA GLY A 106 2.40 3.11 -18.98
C GLY A 106 2.50 1.76 -19.72
N SER A 107 3.69 1.39 -20.20
CA SER A 107 3.99 0.06 -20.75
C SER A 107 4.51 -0.90 -19.66
N ILE A 108 4.94 -2.10 -20.04
CA ILE A 108 5.63 -3.04 -19.14
C ILE A 108 6.88 -2.44 -18.49
N LEU A 109 7.46 -1.41 -19.11
CA LEU A 109 8.65 -0.70 -18.61
C LEU A 109 8.32 0.47 -17.66
N ASP A 110 7.04 0.69 -17.33
CA ASP A 110 6.61 1.68 -16.33
C ASP A 110 6.94 1.19 -14.91
N GLY A 111 7.69 1.99 -14.17
CA GLY A 111 8.22 1.63 -12.85
C GLY A 111 9.50 0.79 -12.95
N TYR A 112 9.65 -0.18 -12.05
CA TYR A 112 10.76 -1.14 -12.05
C TYR A 112 10.21 -2.55 -12.27
N SER A 113 11.10 -3.48 -12.64
CA SER A 113 10.72 -4.87 -12.93
C SER A 113 11.75 -5.89 -12.45
N THR A 114 12.84 -5.45 -11.82
CA THR A 114 13.92 -6.33 -11.36
C THR A 114 14.23 -6.10 -9.89
N THR A 115 14.79 -7.12 -9.24
CA THR A 115 15.31 -7.02 -7.87
C THR A 115 16.39 -5.94 -7.77
N ASP A 116 17.27 -5.81 -8.77
CA ASP A 116 18.35 -4.81 -8.76
C ASP A 116 17.82 -3.37 -8.78
N GLU A 117 16.80 -3.08 -9.59
CA GLU A 117 16.15 -1.76 -9.59
C GLU A 117 15.43 -1.48 -8.26
N LEU A 118 14.78 -2.50 -7.68
CA LEU A 118 14.15 -2.39 -6.37
C LEU A 118 15.21 -2.07 -5.29
N THR A 119 16.32 -2.82 -5.28
CA THR A 119 17.46 -2.61 -4.36
C THR A 119 18.04 -1.20 -4.50
N LYS A 120 18.25 -0.70 -5.72
CA LYS A 120 18.77 0.66 -5.96
C LYS A 120 17.92 1.74 -5.29
N VAL A 121 16.59 1.61 -5.33
CA VAL A 121 15.69 2.58 -4.67
C VAL A 121 15.76 2.46 -3.16
N VAL A 122 15.85 1.24 -2.62
CA VAL A 122 16.00 1.02 -1.17
C VAL A 122 17.34 1.59 -0.68
N ASP A 123 18.44 1.29 -1.38
CA ASP A 123 19.77 1.81 -1.09
C ASP A 123 19.82 3.33 -1.17
N TYR A 124 19.14 3.93 -2.16
CA TYR A 124 19.01 5.37 -2.26
C TYR A 124 18.46 5.98 -0.96
N PHE A 125 17.46 5.34 -0.33
CA PHE A 125 16.93 5.82 0.94
C PHE A 125 17.87 5.51 2.11
N LEU A 126 18.34 4.28 2.23
CA LEU A 126 19.13 3.86 3.40
C LEU A 126 20.51 4.54 3.49
N THR A 127 21.08 4.98 2.38
CA THR A 127 22.39 5.67 2.36
C THR A 127 22.34 7.15 2.74
N LYS A 128 21.14 7.76 2.83
CA LYS A 128 20.98 9.21 3.10
C LYS A 128 20.95 9.55 4.59
N ASP A 129 20.98 8.56 5.47
CA ASP A 129 21.08 8.64 6.93
C ASP A 129 20.25 9.76 7.58
N ARG A 130 18.95 9.81 7.25
CA ARG A 130 17.99 10.67 7.95
C ARG A 130 16.72 9.89 8.30
N PRO A 131 16.04 10.22 9.41
CA PRO A 131 14.84 9.51 9.86
C PRO A 131 13.76 9.36 8.78
N GLU A 132 13.53 10.39 7.97
CA GLU A 132 12.56 10.37 6.88
C GLU A 132 12.90 9.36 5.78
N HIS A 133 14.18 9.09 5.53
CA HIS A 133 14.59 8.15 4.49
C HIS A 133 14.38 6.70 4.91
N TYR A 134 14.71 6.34 6.15
CA TYR A 134 14.37 5.03 6.71
C TYR A 134 12.85 4.77 6.65
N ARG A 135 12.04 5.77 7.04
CA ARG A 135 10.57 5.73 6.88
C ARG A 135 10.18 5.47 5.42
N ASN A 136 10.72 6.25 4.48
CA ASN A 136 10.37 6.15 3.07
C ASN A 136 10.77 4.80 2.46
N ALA A 137 11.89 4.20 2.89
CA ALA A 137 12.31 2.86 2.49
C ALA A 137 11.26 1.80 2.89
N VAL A 138 10.78 1.86 4.14
CA VAL A 138 9.72 0.96 4.61
C VAL A 138 8.41 1.20 3.86
N MET A 139 8.01 2.46 3.65
CA MET A 139 6.81 2.78 2.86
C MET A 139 6.89 2.22 1.44
N PHE A 140 8.06 2.30 0.81
CA PHE A 140 8.30 1.79 -0.53
C PHE A 140 8.20 0.26 -0.59
N LEU A 141 8.87 -0.43 0.34
CA LEU A 141 8.81 -1.89 0.44
C LEU A 141 7.41 -2.39 0.83
N ALA A 142 6.70 -1.72 1.74
CA ALA A 142 5.32 -2.04 2.09
C ALA A 142 4.38 -1.90 0.88
N SER A 143 4.58 -0.85 0.07
CA SER A 143 3.86 -0.68 -1.20
C SER A 143 4.16 -1.80 -2.20
N HIS A 144 5.40 -2.27 -2.25
CA HIS A 144 5.88 -3.33 -3.14
C HIS A 144 5.33 -4.70 -2.74
N PHE A 145 5.67 -5.20 -1.55
CA PHE A 145 5.28 -6.55 -1.09
C PHE A 145 3.78 -6.63 -0.79
N GLY A 146 3.23 -5.61 -0.14
CA GLY A 146 1.82 -5.56 0.23
C GLY A 146 0.89 -5.22 -0.92
N LEU A 147 1.43 -4.89 -2.10
CA LEU A 147 0.70 -4.33 -3.24
C LEU A 147 -0.18 -3.13 -2.83
N MET A 148 0.26 -2.31 -1.89
CA MET A 148 -0.57 -1.29 -1.26
C MET A 148 -0.69 -0.02 -2.11
N ARG A 149 -1.83 0.67 -2.01
CA ARG A 149 -1.97 2.02 -2.59
C ARG A 149 -1.26 3.03 -1.69
N GLY A 150 -0.68 4.07 -2.27
CA GLY A 150 0.01 5.10 -1.48
C GLY A 150 -0.86 5.80 -0.44
N GLY A 151 -2.19 5.85 -0.64
CA GLY A 151 -3.16 6.29 0.38
C GLY A 151 -3.13 5.40 1.62
N ASN A 152 -3.46 4.12 1.45
CA ASN A 152 -3.46 3.12 2.51
C ASN A 152 -2.12 3.10 3.27
N VAL A 153 -0.99 3.17 2.56
CA VAL A 153 0.34 3.14 3.19
C VAL A 153 0.53 4.28 4.18
N ARG A 154 0.09 5.50 3.87
CA ARG A 154 0.31 6.67 4.73
C ARG A 154 -0.54 6.62 6.01
N GLU A 155 -1.65 5.89 5.96
CA GLU A 155 -2.60 5.82 7.07
C GLU A 155 -2.30 4.70 8.06
N ILE A 156 -1.37 3.77 7.76
CA ILE A 156 -1.03 2.67 8.66
C ILE A 156 -0.62 3.20 10.04
N GLU A 157 -1.20 2.61 11.07
CA GLU A 157 -0.91 2.85 12.48
C GLU A 157 0.01 1.76 13.06
N LEU A 158 0.63 2.03 14.20
CA LEU A 158 1.47 1.03 14.88
C LEU A 158 0.64 -0.19 15.27
N ALA A 159 -0.63 0.00 15.64
CA ALA A 159 -1.55 -1.08 15.99
C ALA A 159 -1.96 -1.98 14.81
N ASP A 160 -1.72 -1.54 13.57
CA ASP A 160 -2.01 -2.32 12.36
C ASP A 160 -0.91 -3.34 12.01
N VAL A 161 0.21 -3.34 12.73
CA VAL A 161 1.37 -4.19 12.45
C VAL A 161 1.31 -5.46 13.27
N HIS A 162 1.08 -6.59 12.59
CA HIS A 162 1.03 -7.92 13.21
C HIS A 162 1.94 -8.89 12.50
N TYR A 163 2.07 -10.09 13.07
CA TYR A 163 2.63 -11.22 12.34
C TYR A 163 1.87 -12.50 12.66
N ILE A 164 1.90 -13.44 11.72
CA ILE A 164 1.41 -14.79 11.92
C ILE A 164 2.47 -15.81 11.45
N PRO A 165 2.67 -16.93 12.16
CA PRO A 165 3.51 -18.02 11.67
C PRO A 165 2.78 -18.79 10.56
N LEU A 166 3.38 -18.88 9.37
CA LEU A 166 2.89 -19.72 8.29
C LEU A 166 3.42 -21.15 8.46
N GLN A 167 2.61 -21.99 9.10
CA GLN A 167 2.95 -23.40 9.33
C GLN A 167 3.21 -24.14 8.02
N GLY A 168 4.27 -24.96 8.01
CA GLY A 168 4.64 -25.82 6.89
C GLY A 168 5.26 -25.10 5.69
N GLU A 169 5.76 -23.88 5.86
CA GLU A 169 6.56 -23.17 4.84
C GLU A 169 8.06 -23.49 4.92
N GLY A 170 8.55 -23.86 6.11
CA GLY A 170 9.95 -24.22 6.32
C GLY A 170 10.30 -25.65 5.87
N PRO A 171 11.61 -25.97 5.77
CA PRO A 171 12.09 -27.30 5.38
C PRO A 171 11.70 -28.41 6.37
N ASN A 172 11.39 -28.05 7.61
CA ASN A 172 10.88 -28.96 8.64
C ASN A 172 9.88 -28.20 9.56
N PRO A 173 9.13 -28.91 10.42
CA PRO A 173 8.15 -28.29 11.31
C PRO A 173 8.69 -27.30 12.33
N GLU A 174 10.00 -27.33 12.63
CA GLU A 174 10.65 -26.45 13.62
C GLU A 174 11.00 -25.08 13.03
N VAL A 175 11.14 -24.98 11.71
CA VAL A 175 11.43 -23.72 11.03
C VAL A 175 10.12 -22.99 10.73
N GLU A 176 9.80 -22.02 11.57
CA GLU A 176 8.66 -21.14 11.36
C GLU A 176 8.93 -20.10 10.26
N CYS A 177 7.92 -19.84 9.42
CA CYS A 177 7.94 -18.74 8.46
C CYS A 177 7.07 -17.59 8.98
N PRO A 178 7.65 -16.55 9.59
CA PRO A 178 6.86 -15.42 10.04
C PRO A 178 6.39 -14.59 8.85
N CYS A 179 5.10 -14.31 8.81
CA CYS A 179 4.47 -13.44 7.82
C CYS A 179 3.99 -12.15 8.49
N LEU A 180 4.54 -11.02 8.05
CA LEU A 180 4.15 -9.69 8.48
C LEU A 180 2.78 -9.41 7.89
N ILE A 181 1.89 -8.89 8.71
CA ILE A 181 0.53 -8.51 8.37
C ILE A 181 0.40 -7.03 8.66
N LEU A 182 0.05 -6.24 7.65
CA LEU A 182 -0.31 -4.84 7.79
C LEU A 182 -1.81 -4.72 7.55
N LEU A 183 -2.56 -4.39 8.60
CA LEU A 183 -3.99 -4.14 8.46
C LEU A 183 -4.22 -2.87 7.64
N MET A 184 -5.29 -2.89 6.86
CA MET A 184 -5.72 -1.75 6.06
C MET A 184 -7.18 -1.45 6.42
N ASP A 185 -7.36 -0.74 7.53
CA ASP A 185 -8.66 -0.24 7.95
C ASP A 185 -8.96 1.16 7.36
N HIS A 186 -7.90 1.88 7.00
CA HIS A 186 -7.99 3.22 6.42
C HIS A 186 -7.91 3.17 4.89
N GLY A 187 -9.08 3.14 4.23
CA GLY A 187 -9.18 3.06 2.78
C GLY A 187 -10.61 3.11 2.27
N LYS A 188 -10.81 2.81 0.98
CA LYS A 188 -12.17 2.61 0.45
C LYS A 188 -12.77 1.37 1.11
N THR A 189 -13.96 1.51 1.69
CA THR A 189 -14.73 0.39 2.23
C THR A 189 -14.90 -0.66 1.13
N ASN A 190 -14.50 -1.90 1.39
CA ASN A 190 -14.81 -2.99 0.47
C ASN A 190 -16.28 -3.39 0.61
N GLN A 191 -16.83 -4.00 -0.43
CA GLN A 191 -18.25 -4.36 -0.51
C GLN A 191 -18.70 -5.28 0.64
N PHE A 192 -17.78 -6.03 1.24
CA PHE A 192 -18.06 -7.07 2.22
C PHE A 192 -17.80 -6.65 3.67
N GLY A 193 -17.32 -5.43 3.92
CA GLY A 193 -16.96 -4.96 5.25
C GLY A 193 -15.84 -5.77 5.92
N LYS A 194 -15.05 -6.51 5.13
CA LYS A 194 -13.98 -7.38 5.64
C LYS A 194 -12.70 -6.57 5.80
N GLN A 195 -12.05 -6.71 6.94
CA GLN A 195 -10.74 -6.13 7.18
C GLN A 195 -9.71 -6.66 6.17
N GLU A 196 -9.16 -5.77 5.36
CA GLU A 196 -8.12 -6.12 4.41
C GLU A 196 -6.75 -6.10 5.08
N ASN A 197 -5.85 -6.92 4.57
CA ASN A 197 -4.46 -6.90 5.00
C ASN A 197 -3.51 -6.98 3.81
N ALA A 198 -2.34 -6.41 4.01
CA ALA A 198 -1.15 -6.61 3.20
C ALA A 198 -0.23 -7.58 3.94
N SER A 199 0.55 -8.35 3.20
CA SER A 199 1.38 -9.40 3.77
C SER A 199 2.75 -9.49 3.13
N ALA A 200 3.75 -9.88 3.93
CA ALA A 200 5.13 -10.06 3.49
C ALA A 200 5.87 -11.07 4.38
N ILE A 201 6.54 -12.05 3.79
CA ILE A 201 7.48 -12.90 4.53
C ILE A 201 8.89 -12.32 4.45
N ARG A 202 9.81 -12.79 5.30
CA ARG A 202 11.22 -12.38 5.23
C ARG A 202 11.83 -12.79 3.89
N CYS A 203 12.55 -11.90 3.23
CA CYS A 203 13.09 -12.15 1.89
C CYS A 203 14.43 -12.91 1.93
N GLY A 204 14.74 -13.67 0.87
CA GLY A 204 16.07 -14.26 0.68
C GLY A 204 17.16 -13.17 0.66
N HIS A 205 16.94 -12.13 -0.14
CA HIS A 205 17.76 -10.92 -0.21
C HIS A 205 17.50 -10.00 0.99
N VAL A 206 18.56 -9.63 1.72
CA VAL A 206 18.43 -8.84 2.95
C VAL A 206 18.18 -7.37 2.67
N GLU A 207 18.70 -6.87 1.56
CA GLU A 207 18.72 -5.48 1.11
C GLU A 207 17.30 -4.95 0.86
N ILE A 208 16.40 -5.81 0.41
CA ILE A 208 14.99 -5.49 0.12
C ILE A 208 14.02 -6.07 1.16
N CYS A 209 14.51 -6.65 2.25
CA CYS A 209 13.67 -7.35 3.21
C CYS A 209 12.83 -6.35 4.03
N LEU A 210 11.53 -6.25 3.77
CA LEU A 210 10.62 -5.33 4.48
C LEU A 210 10.71 -5.46 6.00
N TRP A 211 10.73 -6.69 6.51
CA TRP A 211 10.93 -6.99 7.93
C TRP A 211 12.18 -6.32 8.51
N MET A 212 13.26 -6.39 7.73
CA MET A 212 14.56 -5.90 8.15
C MET A 212 14.59 -4.37 8.17
N THR A 213 14.13 -3.78 7.08
CA THR A 213 14.05 -2.33 6.91
C THR A 213 13.12 -1.69 7.94
N LEU A 214 11.99 -2.34 8.26
CA LEU A 214 11.06 -1.92 9.30
C LEU A 214 11.75 -1.85 10.66
N GLY A 215 12.59 -2.82 10.95
CA GLY A 215 13.45 -2.85 12.13
C GLY A 215 14.45 -1.75 12.27
N VAL A 216 15.22 -1.54 11.20
CA VAL A 216 16.20 -0.45 11.12
C VAL A 216 15.48 0.89 11.31
N TYR A 217 14.29 1.04 10.72
CA TYR A 217 13.46 2.21 10.93
C TYR A 217 13.01 2.38 12.39
N PHE A 218 12.52 1.33 13.06
CA PHE A 218 12.18 1.39 14.48
C PHE A 218 13.39 1.69 15.37
N PHE A 219 14.54 1.07 15.06
CA PHE A 219 15.78 1.31 15.78
C PHE A 219 16.17 2.79 15.66
N HIS A 220 16.17 3.32 14.44
CA HIS A 220 16.42 4.74 14.23
C HIS A 220 15.40 5.62 14.94
N ARG A 221 14.11 5.26 14.92
CA ARG A 221 13.02 6.02 15.53
C ARG A 221 13.19 6.14 17.05
N TRP A 222 13.37 5.03 17.75
CA TRP A 222 13.36 5.00 19.22
C TRP A 222 14.76 5.03 19.88
N HIS A 223 15.80 4.53 19.22
CA HIS A 223 17.16 4.60 19.78
C HIS A 223 17.93 5.85 19.36
N ILE A 224 17.79 6.29 18.10
CA ILE A 224 18.65 7.34 17.54
C ILE A 224 17.96 8.70 17.53
N SER A 225 16.70 8.76 17.11
CA SER A 225 15.96 10.02 16.97
C SER A 225 15.43 10.58 18.29
N GLY A 226 15.59 9.84 19.39
CA GLY A 226 15.10 10.22 20.71
C GLY A 226 13.58 10.24 20.85
N GLU A 227 12.84 9.60 19.93
CA GLU A 227 11.40 9.43 20.10
C GLU A 227 11.13 8.46 21.25
N GLN A 228 10.27 8.85 22.18
CA GLN A 228 9.87 7.99 23.28
C GLN A 228 9.18 6.74 22.73
N PHE A 229 9.52 5.58 23.29
CA PHE A 229 8.81 4.35 23.00
C PHE A 229 7.32 4.49 23.41
N PRO A 230 6.36 3.98 22.62
CA PRO A 230 4.93 4.15 22.89
C PRO A 230 4.50 3.71 24.29
N ASP A 231 3.56 4.45 24.87
CA ASP A 231 2.91 4.08 26.12
C ASP A 231 1.83 3.01 25.84
N MET A 232 2.04 1.80 26.34
CA MET A 232 1.13 0.67 26.15
C MET A 232 0.18 0.47 27.33
N THR A 233 -0.02 1.49 28.17
CA THR A 233 -0.93 1.40 29.33
C THR A 233 -2.38 1.23 28.89
N ARG A 234 -2.81 1.96 27.84
CA ARG A 234 -4.17 1.91 27.29
C ARG A 234 -4.17 2.05 25.77
N PRO A 235 -5.16 1.49 25.05
CA PRO A 235 -5.27 1.60 23.60
C PRO A 235 -5.16 3.04 23.08
N GLU A 236 -5.78 4.01 23.75
CA GLU A 236 -5.87 5.40 23.29
C GLU A 236 -4.50 6.10 23.21
N GLU A 237 -3.53 5.60 23.97
CA GLU A 237 -2.17 6.14 24.03
C GLU A 237 -1.33 5.75 22.80
N TRP A 238 -1.62 4.60 22.17
CA TRP A 238 -0.74 4.05 21.14
C TRP A 238 -1.43 3.62 19.84
N TYR A 239 -2.72 3.29 19.85
CA TYR A 239 -3.43 2.82 18.64
C TYR A 239 -3.34 3.83 17.51
N THR A 240 -3.58 5.10 17.82
CA THR A 240 -3.59 6.20 16.84
C THR A 240 -2.21 6.68 16.39
N ILE A 241 -1.12 6.10 16.94
CA ILE A 241 0.23 6.47 16.53
C ILE A 241 0.48 5.92 15.14
N LYS A 242 0.84 6.81 14.19
CA LYS A 242 1.16 6.40 12.83
C LYS A 242 2.44 5.57 12.79
N LEU A 243 2.41 4.52 11.98
CA LEU A 243 3.60 3.73 11.67
C LEU A 243 4.66 4.62 11.02
N PHE A 244 4.25 5.46 10.07
CA PHE A 244 5.12 6.38 9.36
C PHE A 244 4.99 7.80 9.88
N LYS A 245 5.97 8.24 10.67
CA LYS A 245 6.00 9.59 11.24
C LYS A 245 6.02 10.69 10.16
N SER A 246 5.12 11.66 10.27
CA SER A 246 5.16 12.87 9.42
C SER A 246 6.42 13.70 9.71
N GLY A 247 7.06 14.22 8.67
CA GLY A 247 8.19 15.15 8.83
C GLY A 247 7.75 16.60 9.04
N ALA A 248 6.45 16.89 8.93
CA ALA A 248 5.92 18.25 9.01
C ALA A 248 5.49 18.66 10.43
N THR A 249 5.25 17.69 11.31
CA THR A 249 4.75 17.90 12.66
C THR A 249 5.48 16.98 13.64
N ASN A 250 5.56 17.38 14.91
CA ASN A 250 6.00 16.48 15.99
C ASN A 250 4.87 15.57 16.49
N ASP A 251 3.66 15.75 15.98
CA ASP A 251 2.52 14.91 16.30
C ASP A 251 2.67 13.53 15.65
N LEU A 252 2.65 12.50 16.50
CA LEU A 252 2.81 11.10 16.09
C LEU A 252 1.55 10.53 15.42
N LYS A 253 0.41 11.24 15.49
CA LYS A 253 -0.90 10.82 14.95
C LYS A 253 -1.14 11.34 13.53
N THR A 254 -0.32 12.30 13.09
CA THR A 254 -0.43 12.90 11.76
C THR A 254 0.18 11.99 10.69
N ALA A 255 -0.63 11.57 9.72
CA ALA A 255 -0.17 10.83 8.55
C ALA A 255 0.78 11.65 7.68
N VAL A 256 1.70 10.98 6.97
CA VAL A 256 2.51 11.62 5.93
C VAL A 256 1.59 12.21 4.86
N SER A 257 1.84 13.45 4.42
CA SER A 257 1.03 14.05 3.37
C SER A 257 1.26 13.37 2.01
N HIS A 258 0.26 13.41 1.13
CA HIS A 258 0.41 12.90 -0.24
C HIS A 258 1.59 13.56 -0.97
N ASP A 259 1.72 14.89 -0.86
CA ASP A 259 2.77 15.67 -1.50
C ASP A 259 4.18 15.28 -1.00
N ALA A 260 4.36 15.11 0.31
CA ALA A 260 5.63 14.69 0.88
C ALA A 260 6.02 13.28 0.41
N HIS A 261 5.07 12.34 0.43
CA HIS A 261 5.28 10.98 -0.11
C HIS A 261 5.63 11.04 -1.61
N TYR A 262 4.83 11.74 -2.41
CA TYR A 262 5.06 11.88 -3.85
C TYR A 262 6.45 12.46 -4.17
N LYS A 263 6.83 13.57 -3.53
CA LYS A 263 8.13 14.22 -3.74
C LYS A 263 9.30 13.31 -3.37
N ALA A 264 9.20 12.60 -2.23
CA ALA A 264 10.22 11.67 -1.79
C ALA A 264 10.45 10.54 -2.78
N PHE A 265 9.37 9.89 -3.24
CA PHE A 265 9.46 8.79 -4.20
C PHE A 265 9.88 9.29 -5.58
N LYS A 266 9.37 10.44 -6.03
CA LYS A 266 9.76 11.04 -7.31
C LYS A 266 11.26 11.30 -7.35
N LYS A 267 11.80 11.88 -6.28
CA LYS A 267 13.24 12.15 -6.17
C LYS A 267 14.06 10.86 -6.20
N ALA A 268 13.65 9.84 -5.45
CA ALA A 268 14.33 8.54 -5.46
C ALA A 268 14.33 7.91 -6.86
N PHE A 269 13.17 7.91 -7.53
CA PHE A 269 13.08 7.37 -8.89
C PHE A 269 13.91 8.16 -9.91
N ASP A 270 13.95 9.49 -9.80
CA ASP A 270 14.79 10.31 -10.68
C ASP A 270 16.28 10.00 -10.49
N ASP A 271 16.74 9.93 -9.23
CA ASP A 271 18.14 9.63 -8.88
C ASP A 271 18.51 8.17 -9.22
N CYS A 272 17.54 7.25 -9.23
CA CYS A 272 17.72 5.85 -9.65
C CYS A 272 17.43 5.61 -11.16
N HIS A 273 17.12 6.66 -11.92
CA HIS A 273 16.74 6.59 -13.34
C HIS A 273 15.53 5.69 -13.66
N ILE A 274 14.58 5.59 -12.72
CA ILE A 274 13.32 4.85 -12.88
C ILE A 274 12.23 5.80 -13.37
N LYS A 275 11.59 5.46 -14.49
CA LYS A 275 10.44 6.22 -15.00
C LYS A 275 9.14 5.58 -14.52
N SER A 276 8.29 6.35 -13.84
CA SER A 276 6.96 5.88 -13.43
C SER A 276 5.88 6.94 -13.63
N THR A 277 4.76 6.53 -14.24
CA THR A 277 3.55 7.36 -14.40
C THR A 277 2.78 7.57 -13.11
N SER A 278 2.99 6.72 -12.11
CA SER A 278 2.17 6.68 -10.91
C SER A 278 3.07 6.50 -9.71
N ILE A 279 3.78 7.56 -9.35
CA ILE A 279 4.86 7.55 -8.35
C ILE A 279 4.47 6.85 -7.04
N THR A 280 3.40 7.32 -6.38
CA THR A 280 2.93 6.76 -5.08
C THR A 280 2.23 5.40 -5.22
N HIS A 281 1.99 4.92 -6.44
CA HIS A 281 1.41 3.61 -6.76
C HIS A 281 2.42 2.68 -7.45
N ALA A 282 3.67 3.12 -7.63
CA ALA A 282 4.66 2.41 -8.41
C ALA A 282 4.99 1.05 -7.78
N GLY A 283 5.05 0.98 -6.44
CA GLY A 283 5.26 -0.26 -5.70
C GLY A 283 4.19 -1.31 -5.99
N ARG A 284 2.91 -0.92 -5.96
CA ARG A 284 1.79 -1.83 -6.29
C ARG A 284 1.87 -2.37 -7.70
N LYS A 285 2.13 -1.50 -8.70
CA LYS A 285 2.24 -1.92 -10.10
C LYS A 285 3.46 -2.82 -10.33
N SER A 286 4.62 -2.40 -9.84
CA SER A 286 5.88 -3.09 -10.04
C SER A 286 5.93 -4.42 -9.28
N GLY A 287 5.41 -4.47 -8.05
CA GLY A 287 5.26 -5.70 -7.29
C GLY A 287 4.32 -6.70 -7.97
N THR A 288 3.22 -6.24 -8.55
CA THR A 288 2.32 -7.10 -9.35
C THR A 288 3.06 -7.71 -10.55
N LYS A 289 3.80 -6.87 -11.27
CA LYS A 289 4.57 -7.27 -12.44
C LYS A 289 5.68 -8.26 -12.09
N MET A 290 6.40 -8.02 -11.00
CA MET A 290 7.47 -8.91 -10.54
C MET A 290 6.91 -10.24 -10.04
N ALA A 291 5.73 -10.25 -9.40
CA ALA A 291 5.06 -11.49 -9.04
C ALA A 291 4.68 -12.31 -10.29
N ASP A 292 4.12 -11.66 -11.32
CA ASP A 292 3.75 -12.29 -12.59
C ASP A 292 4.97 -12.85 -13.33
N LEU A 293 6.05 -12.07 -13.42
CA LEU A 293 7.33 -12.50 -14.00
C LEU A 293 8.01 -13.63 -13.20
N GLY A 294 7.68 -13.76 -11.91
CA GLY A 294 8.16 -14.83 -11.04
C GLY A 294 7.21 -16.03 -10.95
N ASP A 295 6.30 -16.21 -11.92
CA ASP A 295 5.36 -17.33 -12.02
C ASP A 295 4.34 -17.43 -10.86
N ALA A 296 4.03 -16.32 -10.20
CA ALA A 296 2.86 -16.27 -9.32
C ALA A 296 1.59 -16.30 -10.16
N GLY A 297 0.65 -17.20 -9.82
CA GLY A 297 -0.60 -17.32 -10.58
C GLY A 297 -1.46 -16.05 -10.49
N ALA A 298 -2.17 -15.71 -11.57
CA ALA A 298 -3.02 -14.52 -11.61
C ALA A 298 -4.05 -14.47 -10.47
N SER A 299 -4.58 -15.62 -10.03
CA SER A 299 -5.48 -15.71 -8.86
C SER A 299 -4.78 -15.35 -7.55
N ASP A 300 -3.53 -15.77 -7.37
CA ASP A 300 -2.73 -15.41 -6.19
C ASP A 300 -2.43 -13.91 -6.17
N ILE A 301 -2.07 -13.35 -7.33
CA ILE A 301 -1.84 -11.92 -7.48
C ILE A 301 -3.13 -11.12 -7.19
N GLN A 302 -4.29 -11.57 -7.69
CA GLN A 302 -5.58 -10.92 -7.44
C GLN A 302 -5.94 -10.93 -5.95
N ARG A 303 -5.73 -12.05 -5.26
CA ARG A 303 -5.94 -12.19 -3.81
C ARG A 303 -5.01 -11.27 -3.01
N ALA A 304 -3.71 -11.28 -3.31
CA ALA A 304 -2.75 -10.38 -2.66
C ALA A 304 -3.04 -8.91 -2.99
N GLY A 305 -3.53 -8.62 -4.19
CA GLY A 305 -3.93 -7.29 -4.63
C GLY A 305 -5.21 -6.79 -3.98
N ARG A 306 -6.06 -7.69 -3.46
CA ARG A 306 -7.47 -7.43 -3.09
C ARG A 306 -8.24 -6.86 -4.27
N TRP A 307 -8.22 -7.59 -5.39
CA TRP A 307 -8.91 -7.22 -6.62
C TRP A 307 -10.17 -8.05 -6.90
N THR A 308 -10.42 -9.06 -6.08
CA THR A 308 -11.53 -9.98 -6.28
C THR A 308 -12.80 -9.46 -5.58
N ASN A 309 -13.93 -9.61 -6.26
CA ASN A 309 -15.28 -9.32 -5.72
C ASN A 309 -16.07 -10.61 -5.45
N ASP A 310 -15.39 -11.76 -5.40
CA ASP A 310 -16.02 -13.04 -5.10
C ASP A 310 -16.40 -13.07 -3.61
N SER A 311 -17.62 -13.52 -3.29
CA SER A 311 -18.11 -13.60 -1.91
C SER A 311 -17.28 -14.57 -1.07
N ILE A 312 -16.72 -15.64 -1.65
CA ILE A 312 -15.90 -16.60 -0.91
C ILE A 312 -14.58 -15.95 -0.48
N GLU A 313 -13.94 -15.20 -1.38
CA GLU A 313 -12.72 -14.47 -1.04
C GLU A 313 -13.01 -13.30 -0.10
N GLY A 314 -14.07 -12.56 -0.40
CA GLY A 314 -14.56 -11.41 0.35
C GLY A 314 -15.06 -11.74 1.76
N SER A 315 -15.43 -12.99 2.05
CA SER A 315 -15.90 -13.40 3.38
C SER A 315 -14.98 -14.41 4.06
N TYR A 316 -14.49 -15.45 3.38
CA TYR A 316 -13.87 -16.61 4.03
C TYR A 316 -12.37 -16.79 3.81
N LEU A 317 -11.84 -16.48 2.61
CA LEU A 317 -10.42 -16.77 2.34
C LEU A 317 -9.47 -15.75 2.98
N THR A 318 -8.29 -16.21 3.37
CA THR A 318 -7.20 -15.31 3.79
C THR A 318 -6.62 -14.61 2.55
N ASN A 319 -6.27 -13.32 2.65
CA ASN A 319 -5.55 -12.58 1.60
C ASN A 319 -4.03 -12.91 1.61
N LEU A 320 -3.68 -14.17 1.92
CA LEU A 320 -2.31 -14.65 2.15
C LEU A 320 -1.95 -15.78 1.16
N PRO A 321 -1.86 -15.49 -0.14
CA PRO A 321 -1.47 -16.47 -1.15
C PRO A 321 0.02 -16.84 -0.99
N ARG A 322 0.29 -18.00 -0.38
CA ARG A 322 1.64 -18.50 -0.07
C ARG A 322 2.58 -18.52 -1.29
N ARG A 323 2.08 -18.92 -2.46
CA ARG A 323 2.86 -18.92 -3.71
C ARG A 323 3.40 -17.52 -4.04
N MET A 324 2.52 -16.52 -4.03
CA MET A 324 2.90 -15.13 -4.29
C MET A 324 3.86 -14.60 -3.20
N LEU A 325 3.63 -14.93 -1.92
CA LEU A 325 4.55 -14.55 -0.84
C LEU A 325 5.96 -15.10 -1.05
N ARG A 326 6.10 -16.35 -1.51
CA ARG A 326 7.40 -16.96 -1.84
C ARG A 326 8.08 -16.25 -2.99
N VAL A 327 7.37 -16.07 -4.11
CA VAL A 327 7.90 -15.41 -5.31
C VAL A 327 8.44 -14.02 -4.97
N MET A 328 7.63 -13.22 -4.28
CA MET A 328 8.02 -11.87 -3.89
C MET A 328 9.22 -11.86 -2.95
N ALA A 329 9.31 -12.85 -2.06
CA ALA A 329 10.43 -13.00 -1.13
C ALA A 329 11.65 -13.73 -1.73
N SER A 330 11.65 -13.97 -3.05
CA SER A 330 12.74 -14.63 -3.79
C SER A 330 12.96 -16.10 -3.42
N PHE A 331 11.88 -16.81 -3.13
CA PHE A 331 11.84 -18.26 -2.96
C PHE A 331 11.11 -18.92 -4.12
N ASP A 332 11.32 -20.22 -4.29
CA ASP A 332 10.61 -21.04 -5.27
C ASP A 332 9.08 -21.00 -5.02
N PRO A 333 8.25 -20.75 -6.04
CA PRO A 333 6.79 -20.67 -5.90
C PRO A 333 6.14 -21.97 -5.38
N ASN A 334 6.69 -23.12 -5.76
CA ASN A 334 6.13 -24.44 -5.47
C ASN A 334 6.76 -25.09 -4.23
N GLY A 335 7.90 -24.57 -3.75
CA GLY A 335 8.63 -25.07 -2.60
C GLY A 335 7.98 -24.78 -1.25
N LYS A 336 8.33 -25.58 -0.25
CA LYS A 336 8.21 -25.28 1.19
C LYS A 336 9.62 -25.09 1.76
N THR A 337 10.36 -24.22 1.09
CA THR A 337 11.81 -24.06 1.28
C THR A 337 12.13 -22.75 1.97
N PHE A 338 11.19 -22.20 2.77
CA PHE A 338 11.48 -21.01 3.54
C PHE A 338 12.60 -21.34 4.54
N TYR A 339 13.80 -20.88 4.23
CA TYR A 339 14.96 -21.03 5.07
C TYR A 339 15.88 -19.85 4.86
N LEU A 340 16.29 -19.24 5.96
CA LEU A 340 17.20 -18.12 5.96
C LEU A 340 18.44 -18.55 6.75
N PRO A 341 19.59 -18.79 6.11
CA PRO A 341 20.82 -19.16 6.82
C PRO A 341 21.17 -18.16 7.93
N ARG A 342 20.96 -16.86 7.68
CA ARG A 342 21.20 -15.80 8.66
C ARG A 342 20.28 -15.85 9.89
N ALA A 343 19.17 -16.60 9.84
CA ALA A 343 18.29 -16.78 11.00
C ALA A 343 18.75 -17.90 11.95
N SER A 344 19.72 -18.74 11.55
CA SER A 344 20.25 -19.81 12.41
C SER A 344 21.27 -19.32 13.44
N VAL A 345 21.65 -18.05 13.40
CA VAL A 345 22.62 -17.45 14.33
C VAL A 345 21.86 -16.68 15.40
N SER A 346 21.85 -17.20 16.63
CA SER A 346 21.27 -16.53 17.79
C SER A 346 22.27 -15.55 18.41
N PRO A 347 21.94 -14.24 18.51
CA PRO A 347 23.00 -13.29 18.87
C PRO A 347 23.07 -13.06 20.37
N PRO A 348 24.20 -12.55 20.89
CA PRO A 348 24.47 -12.61 22.31
C PRO A 348 23.38 -11.94 23.15
N SER A 349 22.98 -12.56 24.26
CA SER A 349 21.94 -12.00 25.14
C SER A 349 22.30 -10.61 25.68
N SER A 350 23.59 -10.29 25.78
CA SER A 350 24.08 -8.95 26.14
C SER A 350 23.74 -7.88 25.10
N LEU A 351 23.75 -8.24 23.80
CA LEU A 351 23.35 -7.36 22.72
C LEU A 351 21.83 -7.25 22.63
N GLN A 352 21.11 -8.38 22.77
CA GLN A 352 19.65 -8.41 22.81
C GLN A 352 19.09 -7.43 23.86
N ARG A 353 19.68 -7.37 25.05
CA ARG A 353 19.25 -6.44 26.12
C ARG A 353 19.48 -4.96 25.82
N LYS A 354 20.37 -4.61 24.90
CA LYS A 354 20.66 -3.22 24.53
C LYS A 354 19.71 -2.68 23.47
N VAL A 355 19.09 -3.56 22.70
CA VAL A 355 18.25 -3.23 21.55
C VAL A 355 16.78 -3.37 21.97
N PHE A 356 16.06 -2.25 21.91
CA PHE A 356 14.72 -2.00 22.42
C PHE A 356 14.46 -2.51 23.86
N PRO A 357 15.21 -2.02 24.87
CA PRO A 357 15.08 -2.46 26.26
C PRO A 357 13.65 -2.31 26.80
N TRP A 358 12.92 -1.29 26.36
CA TRP A 358 11.56 -0.96 26.78
C TRP A 358 10.53 -2.06 26.51
N VAL A 359 10.76 -2.92 25.50
CA VAL A 359 9.78 -3.96 25.18
C VAL A 359 9.68 -4.99 26.29
N LYS A 360 10.80 -5.36 26.92
CA LYS A 360 10.76 -6.28 28.07
C LYS A 360 10.10 -5.63 29.28
N GLU A 361 10.30 -4.33 29.47
CA GLU A 361 9.65 -3.57 30.53
C GLU A 361 8.12 -3.54 30.32
N TRP A 362 7.67 -3.24 29.10
CA TRP A 362 6.25 -3.23 28.75
C TRP A 362 5.61 -4.61 28.79
N GLN A 363 6.31 -5.64 28.33
CA GLN A 363 5.89 -7.03 28.51
C GLN A 363 5.56 -7.31 29.97
N THR A 364 6.49 -6.99 30.87
CA THR A 364 6.34 -7.25 32.30
C THR A 364 5.13 -6.49 32.88
N LYS A 365 4.92 -5.24 32.46
CA LYS A 365 3.76 -4.44 32.90
C LYS A 365 2.44 -5.02 32.40
N ILE A 366 2.39 -5.44 31.13
CA ILE A 366 1.20 -6.05 30.53
C ILE A 366 0.87 -7.37 31.24
N ASP A 367 1.87 -8.23 31.47
CA ASP A 367 1.69 -9.50 32.19
C ASP A 367 1.16 -9.30 33.62
N GLN A 368 1.44 -8.14 34.22
CA GLN A 368 0.96 -7.72 35.54
C GLN A 368 -0.42 -7.04 35.52
N GLY A 369 -1.09 -6.94 34.37
CA GLY A 369 -2.37 -6.27 34.23
C GLY A 369 -2.28 -4.74 34.24
N GLN A 370 -1.10 -4.17 34.11
CA GLN A 370 -0.84 -2.72 34.13
C GLN A 370 -0.73 -2.10 32.73
N GLY A 371 -1.01 -2.89 31.70
CA GLY A 371 -1.02 -2.45 30.32
C GLY A 371 -2.22 -2.97 29.56
N ASP A 372 -2.36 -2.49 28.34
CA ASP A 372 -3.38 -2.90 27.40
C ASP A 372 -3.31 -4.41 27.14
N GLN A 373 -4.31 -5.15 27.60
CA GLN A 373 -4.33 -6.61 27.51
C GLN A 373 -4.56 -7.14 26.09
N SER A 374 -4.96 -6.27 25.15
CA SER A 374 -4.98 -6.60 23.73
C SER A 374 -3.57 -6.63 23.13
N VAL A 375 -2.61 -5.97 23.79
CA VAL A 375 -1.20 -6.08 23.45
C VAL A 375 -0.67 -7.39 24.01
N HIS A 376 -0.58 -8.38 23.17
CA HIS A 376 0.25 -9.53 23.48
C HIS A 376 1.69 -9.23 23.03
N LEU A 377 2.55 -8.91 23.99
CA LEU A 377 3.98 -9.11 23.83
C LEU A 377 4.23 -10.56 24.24
N LYS A 378 5.06 -11.33 23.52
CA LYS A 378 5.64 -12.57 24.06
C LYS A 378 7.13 -12.56 23.75
N ASN A 379 7.94 -12.94 24.76
CA ASN A 379 9.39 -13.17 24.61
C ASN A 379 9.72 -14.55 24.02
N ASP A 380 8.72 -15.39 23.76
CA ASP A 380 8.93 -16.75 23.27
C ASP A 380 8.92 -16.77 21.74
N PHE A 381 10.04 -17.20 21.17
CA PHE A 381 10.37 -17.25 19.74
C PHE A 381 9.45 -18.14 18.87
N THR A 382 8.30 -18.60 19.38
CA THR A 382 7.52 -19.69 18.76
C THR A 382 5.99 -19.51 18.80
N SER A 383 5.42 -18.32 19.04
CA SER A 383 4.00 -18.12 18.73
C SER A 383 3.57 -16.65 18.71
N GLY A 384 2.84 -16.32 17.63
CA GLY A 384 2.30 -15.01 17.24
C GLY A 384 1.69 -14.20 18.35
N ASP A 385 1.97 -12.88 18.37
CA ASP A 385 1.31 -11.88 19.24
C ASP A 385 1.72 -10.42 18.89
N HIS A 386 0.85 -9.45 19.24
CA HIS A 386 0.68 -8.07 18.73
C HIS A 386 1.86 -7.10 18.81
N PHE A 387 3.02 -7.52 19.31
CA PHE A 387 4.29 -6.81 19.15
C PHE A 387 5.45 -7.83 19.10
N GLY A 388 5.47 -8.70 18.09
CA GLY A 388 6.69 -9.43 17.68
C GLY A 388 7.88 -8.54 17.26
N ILE A 389 7.83 -7.22 17.57
CA ILE A 389 8.74 -6.14 17.22
C ILE A 389 10.21 -6.44 17.55
N LEU A 390 10.47 -7.43 18.40
CA LEU A 390 11.80 -7.82 18.86
C LEU A 390 12.26 -9.24 18.53
N ALA A 391 11.34 -10.15 18.24
CA ALA A 391 11.59 -11.59 18.21
C ALA A 391 12.35 -12.09 16.96
N ASN A 392 12.73 -11.21 16.02
CA ASN A 392 13.49 -11.58 14.81
C ASN A 392 14.68 -10.64 14.50
N PHE A 393 15.15 -9.82 15.45
CA PHE A 393 16.04 -8.67 15.15
C PHE A 393 17.55 -8.89 15.08
N LEU A 394 18.07 -10.11 15.02
CA LEU A 394 19.52 -10.25 14.89
C LEU A 394 19.88 -11.26 13.80
N PRO A 395 19.88 -10.77 12.55
CA PRO A 395 21.19 -10.72 11.90
C PRO A 395 21.44 -9.31 11.35
N PHE A 396 21.67 -8.33 12.24
CA PHE A 396 22.09 -6.98 11.85
C PHE A 396 23.30 -6.49 12.67
N CYS A 397 24.36 -7.30 12.71
CA CYS A 397 25.72 -6.83 13.00
C CYS A 397 26.73 -7.54 12.10
N HIS A 398 26.58 -7.42 10.78
CA HIS A 398 27.75 -7.42 9.88
C HIS A 398 27.37 -6.81 8.53
N ILE A 399 27.77 -5.55 8.33
CA ILE A 399 28.13 -4.82 7.09
C ILE A 399 28.18 -3.36 7.54
N LEU A 400 29.20 -3.00 8.33
CA LEU A 400 29.74 -1.63 8.47
C LEU A 400 31.18 -1.65 9.01
N GLU A 401 31.92 -2.74 8.80
CA GLU A 401 33.39 -2.77 8.91
C GLU A 401 33.92 -3.65 7.76
N ASN A 402 34.05 -3.05 6.58
CA ASN A 402 35.05 -3.42 5.56
C ASN A 402 35.15 -2.34 4.46
N GLN A 403 35.13 -1.06 4.88
CA GLN A 403 35.74 0.02 4.11
C GLN A 403 36.82 0.69 4.96
N LYS A 404 37.86 -0.08 5.24
CA LYS A 404 39.24 0.35 5.55
C LYS A 404 40.12 -0.89 5.63
N GLY A 405 40.79 -1.22 4.53
CA GLY A 405 41.90 -2.19 4.54
C GLY A 405 41.84 -3.29 3.49
N ALA A 406 41.87 -2.94 2.21
CA ALA A 406 42.66 -3.58 1.16
C ALA A 406 42.78 -2.62 -0.02
#